data_AF-A0A2M8QEH0-F1
#
_entry.id   AF-A0A2M8QEH0-F1
#
_cell.length_a   1.000
_cell.length_b   1.000
_cell.length_c   1.000
_cell.angle_alpha   90.00
_cell.angle_beta   90.00
_cell.angle_gamma   90.00
#
_symmetry.space_group_name_H-M   'P 1'
#
loop_
_entity.id
_entity.type
_entity.pdbx_description
1 polymer ?
#
loop_
_entity_poly.entity_id
_entity_poly.type
_entity_poly.pdbx_seq_one_letter_code
_entity_poly.pdbx_strand_id
1 'polypeptide(L)'
;MSGGPCKQEESMFTLIHIVFGVAQLALAVVGARHWLAHRSSYGLIAILVIAALVYDNFAIAAGALLGEGDALKAVNTPRYIFHSLLTPLLIIFACGVARRADLRWSQGKGVHAAFCILATALVAYSAYVDVINLRLEPARFQDTLRYSNEFSLLKGPPLPSFTAMIVLVGVGVMVWVRARWPWLFAGALAVLILAGAGARAITVANLGEVFLSAALVATLIAMDGRIPQAARARALQRASTAATA
;
A
#
# COMPACT_ATOMS: atom_id res chain seq x y z
N MET A 1 -10.43 -39.25 25.56
CA MET A 1 -9.94 -38.00 26.18
C MET A 1 -9.64 -37.02 25.06
N SER A 2 -10.46 -35.97 25.02
CA SER A 2 -10.40 -34.72 24.25
C SER A 2 -9.25 -34.53 23.26
N GLY A 3 -9.54 -34.71 21.96
CA GLY A 3 -8.84 -33.98 20.90
C GLY A 3 -9.30 -32.53 20.96
N GLY A 4 -8.61 -31.72 21.75
CA GLY A 4 -9.06 -30.38 22.10
C GLY A 4 -9.01 -29.39 20.91
N PRO A 5 -9.85 -28.34 20.94
CA PRO A 5 -9.82 -27.21 19.99
C PRO A 5 -8.49 -26.43 19.96
N CYS A 6 -7.55 -26.72 20.86
CA CYS A 6 -6.30 -25.98 21.07
C CYS A 6 -5.33 -25.99 19.87
N LYS A 7 -5.35 -27.02 19.00
CA LYS A 7 -4.46 -27.06 17.82
C LYS A 7 -4.99 -26.27 16.62
N GLN A 8 -6.29 -25.95 16.58
CA GLN A 8 -6.86 -25.23 15.43
C GLN A 8 -6.63 -23.71 15.53
N GLU A 9 -6.54 -23.15 16.74
CA GLU A 9 -6.19 -21.74 16.93
C GLU A 9 -4.69 -21.48 16.70
N GLU A 10 -3.82 -22.46 16.96
CA GLU A 10 -2.35 -22.38 16.84
C GLU A 10 -1.81 -22.18 15.41
N SER A 11 -2.64 -22.16 14.37
CA SER A 11 -2.15 -21.90 12.99
C SER A 11 -3.06 -20.98 12.18
N MET A 12 -4.12 -20.45 12.80
CA MET A 12 -5.12 -19.67 12.08
C MET A 12 -4.52 -18.37 11.52
N PHE A 13 -3.77 -17.61 12.32
CA PHE A 13 -3.24 -16.33 11.85
C PHE A 13 -2.06 -16.50 10.91
N THR A 14 -1.22 -17.52 11.11
CA THR A 14 -0.20 -17.90 10.14
C THR A 14 -0.82 -18.23 8.78
N LEU A 15 -1.88 -19.05 8.75
CA LEU A 15 -2.60 -19.39 7.52
C LEU A 15 -3.21 -18.15 6.85
N ILE A 16 -3.79 -17.23 7.62
CA ILE A 16 -4.34 -15.98 7.07
C ILE A 16 -3.26 -15.16 6.35
N HIS A 17 -2.07 -15.02 6.93
CA HIS A 17 -0.97 -14.30 6.28
C HIS A 17 -0.49 -15.01 5.01
N ILE A 18 -0.47 -16.36 4.97
CA ILE A 18 -0.21 -17.10 3.73
C ILE A 18 -1.27 -16.77 2.67
N VAL A 19 -2.55 -16.76 3.04
CA VAL A 19 -3.65 -16.43 2.12
C VAL A 19 -3.52 -14.99 1.61
N PHE A 20 -3.21 -14.03 2.48
CA PHE A 20 -2.95 -12.64 2.08
C PHE A 20 -1.77 -12.52 1.12
N GLY A 21 -0.65 -13.19 1.43
CA GLY A 21 0.54 -13.22 0.57
C GLY A 21 0.24 -13.81 -0.81
N VAL A 22 -0.50 -14.91 -0.89
CA VAL A 22 -0.92 -15.53 -2.17
C VAL A 22 -1.87 -14.61 -2.95
N ALA A 23 -2.84 -14.00 -2.29
CA ALA A 23 -3.76 -13.07 -2.94
C ALA A 23 -3.02 -11.84 -3.51
N GLN A 24 -2.11 -11.25 -2.72
CA GLN A 24 -1.27 -10.14 -3.17
C GLN A 24 -0.29 -10.57 -4.26
N LEU A 25 0.21 -11.80 -4.25
CA LEU A 25 1.08 -12.32 -5.31
C LEU A 25 0.32 -12.43 -6.63
N ALA A 26 -0.93 -12.94 -6.59
CA ALA A 26 -1.78 -12.97 -7.77
C ALA A 26 -2.03 -11.54 -8.32
N LEU A 27 -2.30 -10.57 -7.43
CA LEU A 27 -2.44 -9.16 -7.79
C LEU A 27 -1.15 -8.58 -8.37
N ALA A 28 0.01 -8.87 -7.78
CA ALA A 28 1.32 -8.43 -8.27
C ALA A 28 1.59 -8.98 -9.67
N VAL A 29 1.27 -10.26 -9.93
CA VAL A 29 1.41 -10.88 -11.25
C VAL A 29 0.50 -10.21 -12.28
N VAL A 30 -0.78 -9.99 -11.96
CA VAL A 30 -1.72 -9.28 -12.85
C VAL A 30 -1.22 -7.88 -13.17
N GLY A 31 -0.84 -7.12 -12.13
CA GLY A 31 -0.32 -5.77 -12.29
C GLY A 31 1.01 -5.73 -13.06
N ALA A 32 1.92 -6.67 -12.81
CA ALA A 32 3.20 -6.76 -13.51
C ALA A 32 3.00 -7.08 -15.01
N ARG A 33 2.09 -8.00 -15.34
CA ARG A 33 1.73 -8.29 -16.75
C ARG A 33 1.16 -7.05 -17.45
N HIS A 34 0.29 -6.29 -16.78
CA HIS A 34 -0.21 -5.04 -17.32
C HIS A 34 0.90 -4.01 -17.50
N TRP A 35 1.77 -3.86 -16.49
CA TRP A 35 2.89 -2.94 -16.52
C TRP A 35 3.88 -3.29 -17.64
N LEU A 36 4.18 -4.57 -17.87
CA LEU A 36 5.07 -5.00 -18.95
C LEU A 36 4.58 -4.58 -20.34
N ALA A 37 3.26 -4.46 -20.53
CA ALA A 37 2.64 -4.01 -21.78
C ALA A 37 2.62 -2.48 -21.96
N HIS A 38 2.55 -1.70 -20.87
CA HIS A 38 2.35 -0.24 -20.93
C HIS A 38 3.55 0.59 -20.43
N ARG A 39 4.46 -0.03 -19.66
CA ARG A 39 5.75 0.50 -19.16
C ARG A 39 5.68 1.88 -18.52
N SER A 40 4.64 2.17 -17.73
CA SER A 40 4.56 3.44 -17.00
C SER A 40 5.39 3.42 -15.72
N SER A 41 6.15 4.49 -15.45
CA SER A 41 6.94 4.60 -14.21
C SER A 41 6.06 4.61 -12.96
N TYR A 42 4.88 5.22 -13.03
CA TYR A 42 3.89 5.19 -11.95
C TYR A 42 3.42 3.76 -11.65
N GLY A 43 3.16 2.97 -12.70
CA GLY A 43 2.76 1.58 -12.51
C GLY A 43 3.82 0.73 -11.83
N LEU A 44 5.11 0.94 -12.15
CA LEU A 44 6.20 0.22 -11.51
C LEU A 44 6.20 0.40 -9.99
N ILE A 45 5.95 1.63 -9.52
CA ILE A 45 5.87 1.93 -8.07
C ILE A 45 4.80 1.07 -7.40
N ALA A 46 3.58 1.02 -7.97
CA ALA A 46 2.51 0.21 -7.42
C ALA A 46 2.88 -1.29 -7.35
N ILE A 47 3.54 -1.82 -8.39
CA ILE A 47 3.96 -3.22 -8.42
C ILE A 47 5.05 -3.51 -7.39
N LEU A 48 6.04 -2.62 -7.23
CA LEU A 48 7.08 -2.79 -6.23
C LEU A 48 6.52 -2.78 -4.81
N VAL A 49 5.57 -1.90 -4.51
CA VAL A 49 4.89 -1.87 -3.22
C VAL A 49 4.12 -3.16 -2.98
N ILE A 50 3.33 -3.65 -3.95
CA ILE A 50 2.60 -4.91 -3.77
C ILE A 50 3.57 -6.09 -3.59
N ALA A 51 4.67 -6.13 -4.34
CA ALA A 51 5.69 -7.17 -4.16
C ALA A 51 6.32 -7.15 -2.75
N ALA A 52 6.53 -5.97 -2.17
CA ALA A 52 6.97 -5.83 -0.79
C ALA A 52 5.93 -6.34 0.22
N LEU A 53 4.63 -6.10 -0.03
CA LEU A 53 3.54 -6.60 0.82
C LEU A 53 3.40 -8.13 0.74
N VAL A 54 3.65 -8.72 -0.43
CA VAL A 54 3.75 -10.17 -0.60
C VAL A 54 4.86 -10.73 0.30
N TYR A 55 6.05 -10.13 0.24
CA TYR A 55 7.16 -10.53 1.09
C TYR A 55 6.81 -10.37 2.57
N ASP A 56 6.16 -9.26 2.95
CA ASP A 56 5.77 -8.99 4.34
C ASP A 56 4.89 -10.10 4.93
N ASN A 57 3.84 -10.47 4.21
CA ASN A 57 2.91 -11.50 4.67
C ASN A 57 3.58 -12.88 4.79
N PHE A 58 4.45 -13.25 3.84
CA PHE A 58 5.21 -14.50 3.96
C PHE A 58 6.27 -14.46 5.06
N ALA A 59 6.90 -13.30 5.29
CA ALA A 59 7.86 -13.11 6.36
C ALA A 59 7.21 -13.20 7.76
N ILE A 60 5.95 -12.74 7.91
CA ILE A 60 5.17 -12.97 9.13
C ILE A 60 4.85 -14.46 9.29
N ALA A 61 4.36 -15.11 8.24
CA ALA A 61 4.01 -16.53 8.29
C ALA A 61 5.22 -17.44 8.59
N ALA A 62 6.42 -17.06 8.11
CA ALA A 62 7.66 -17.78 8.39
C ALA A 62 8.01 -17.85 9.89
N GLY A 63 7.43 -16.96 10.72
CA GLY A 63 7.58 -16.97 12.17
C GLY A 63 7.24 -18.31 12.82
N ALA A 64 6.17 -18.95 12.37
CA ALA A 64 5.74 -20.25 12.88
C ALA A 64 6.73 -21.38 12.54
N LEU A 65 7.53 -21.23 11.49
CA LEU A 65 8.51 -22.23 11.03
C LEU A 65 9.90 -22.01 11.64
N LEU A 66 10.34 -20.75 11.73
CA LEU A 66 11.72 -20.41 12.10
C LEU A 66 11.92 -20.24 13.61
N GLY A 67 10.85 -19.89 14.35
CA GLY A 67 10.98 -19.56 15.76
C GLY A 67 11.81 -18.28 15.99
N GLU A 68 12.13 -18.02 17.25
CA GLU A 68 12.87 -16.82 17.65
C GLU A 68 14.37 -17.00 17.39
N GLY A 69 15.04 -15.98 16.88
CA GLY A 69 16.47 -16.01 16.61
C GLY A 69 16.89 -15.26 15.35
N ASP A 70 18.18 -15.36 15.02
CA ASP A 70 18.81 -14.59 13.94
C ASP A 70 18.23 -14.88 12.55
N ALA A 71 17.78 -16.11 12.30
CA ALA A 71 17.16 -16.48 11.04
C ALA A 71 15.84 -15.70 10.81
N LEU A 72 14.95 -15.69 11.80
CA LEU A 72 13.70 -14.94 11.70
C LEU A 72 13.97 -13.43 11.70
N LYS A 73 14.96 -12.95 12.44
CA LYS A 73 15.41 -11.56 12.41
C LYS A 73 15.84 -11.15 11.00
N ALA A 74 16.67 -11.96 10.34
CA ALA A 74 17.12 -11.73 8.96
C ALA A 74 15.95 -11.72 7.96
N VAL A 75 14.95 -12.58 8.13
CA VAL A 75 13.73 -12.57 7.31
C VAL A 75 12.87 -11.32 7.55
N ASN A 76 12.85 -10.80 8.79
CA ASN A 76 12.07 -9.62 9.14
C ASN A 76 12.73 -8.30 8.75
N THR A 77 14.06 -8.21 8.72
CA THR A 77 14.79 -6.98 8.36
C THR A 77 14.33 -6.37 7.01
N PRO A 78 14.22 -7.13 5.90
CA PRO A 78 13.78 -6.58 4.63
C PRO A 78 12.36 -6.00 4.66
N ARG A 79 11.49 -6.46 5.57
CA ARG A 79 10.13 -5.92 5.71
C ARG A 79 10.17 -4.42 6.01
N TYR A 80 11.04 -4.03 6.94
CA TYR A 80 11.25 -2.63 7.33
C TYR A 80 11.92 -1.82 6.23
N ILE A 81 12.92 -2.38 5.56
CA ILE A 81 13.59 -1.73 4.42
C ILE A 81 12.59 -1.46 3.30
N PHE A 82 11.82 -2.47 2.90
CA PHE A 82 10.87 -2.31 1.80
C PHE A 82 9.74 -1.34 2.14
N HIS A 83 9.15 -1.44 3.34
CA HIS A 83 8.11 -0.49 3.77
C HIS A 83 8.63 0.94 3.85
N SER A 84 9.82 1.12 4.42
CA SER A 84 10.49 2.41 4.59
C SER A 84 10.70 3.12 3.25
N LEU A 85 11.19 2.36 2.25
CA LEU A 85 11.59 2.92 0.97
C LEU A 85 10.46 3.01 -0.05
N LEU A 86 9.53 2.05 -0.06
CA LEU A 86 8.56 1.91 -1.16
C LEU A 86 7.21 2.55 -0.85
N THR A 87 6.69 2.42 0.37
CA THR A 87 5.35 2.92 0.72
C THR A 87 5.18 4.43 0.48
N PRO A 88 6.15 5.31 0.83
CA PRO A 88 6.00 6.74 0.57
C PRO A 88 5.98 7.09 -0.93
N LEU A 89 6.52 6.22 -1.80
CA LEU A 89 6.50 6.43 -3.25
C LEU A 89 5.08 6.35 -3.84
N LEU A 90 4.12 5.76 -3.12
CA LEU A 90 2.71 5.79 -3.53
C LEU A 90 2.18 7.22 -3.71
N ILE A 91 2.78 8.22 -3.07
CA ILE A 91 2.50 9.64 -3.33
C ILE A 91 2.73 9.97 -4.81
N ILE A 92 3.85 9.54 -5.38
CA ILE A 92 4.17 9.75 -6.80
C ILE A 92 3.19 8.98 -7.69
N PHE A 93 2.81 7.75 -7.31
CA PHE A 93 1.75 7.01 -7.99
C PHE A 93 0.43 7.81 -8.03
N ALA A 94 0.01 8.38 -6.89
CA ALA A 94 -1.20 9.21 -6.82
C ALA A 94 -1.13 10.44 -7.77
N CYS A 95 0.04 11.10 -7.86
CA CYS A 95 0.26 12.15 -8.87
C CYS A 95 0.01 11.64 -10.30
N GLY A 96 0.55 10.46 -10.62
CA GLY A 96 0.33 9.80 -11.91
C GLY A 96 -1.16 9.56 -12.20
N VAL A 97 -1.91 9.04 -11.22
CA VAL A 97 -3.36 8.83 -11.35
C VAL A 97 -4.10 10.15 -11.57
N ALA A 98 -3.78 11.19 -10.80
CA ALA A 98 -4.35 12.52 -10.94
C ALA A 98 -4.16 13.10 -12.35
N ARG A 99 -2.95 12.91 -12.92
CA ARG A 99 -2.62 13.35 -14.27
C ARG A 99 -3.42 12.60 -15.33
N ARG A 100 -3.57 11.27 -15.19
CA ARG A 100 -4.39 10.44 -16.07
C ARG A 100 -5.88 10.76 -15.98
N ALA A 101 -6.34 11.21 -14.82
CA ALA A 101 -7.71 11.69 -14.62
C ALA A 101 -7.95 13.11 -15.14
N ASP A 102 -6.95 13.74 -15.77
CA ASP A 102 -7.06 15.10 -16.29
C ASP A 102 -7.49 16.11 -15.22
N LEU A 103 -6.88 15.99 -14.03
CA LEU A 103 -6.99 17.01 -12.98
C LEU A 103 -6.06 18.17 -13.33
N ARG A 104 -6.62 19.35 -13.67
CA ARG A 104 -5.88 20.51 -14.19
C ARG A 104 -4.65 20.89 -13.34
N TRP A 105 -4.79 20.89 -12.01
CA TRP A 105 -3.69 21.23 -11.10
C TRP A 105 -2.51 20.24 -11.19
N SER A 106 -2.74 18.99 -11.56
CA SER A 106 -1.72 17.94 -11.57
C SER A 106 -0.82 17.96 -12.82
N GLN A 107 -1.17 18.74 -13.85
CA GLN A 107 -0.44 18.72 -15.13
C GLN A 107 0.88 19.49 -15.10
N GLY A 108 1.07 20.39 -14.13
CA GLY A 108 2.28 21.20 -14.02
C GLY A 108 3.49 20.41 -13.53
N LYS A 109 4.67 20.66 -14.12
CA LYS A 109 5.94 20.04 -13.69
C LYS A 109 6.28 20.36 -12.23
N GLY A 110 5.96 21.56 -11.76
CA GLY A 110 6.18 21.97 -10.37
C GLY A 110 5.37 21.14 -9.37
N VAL A 111 4.16 20.73 -9.73
CA VAL A 111 3.34 19.86 -8.88
C VAL A 111 3.92 18.45 -8.82
N HIS A 112 4.34 17.90 -9.97
CA HIS A 112 5.02 16.61 -9.97
C HIS A 112 6.31 16.65 -9.13
N ALA A 113 7.10 17.71 -9.24
CA ALA A 113 8.30 17.91 -8.42
C ALA A 113 7.96 17.98 -6.92
N ALA A 114 6.90 18.68 -6.53
CA ALA A 114 6.46 18.75 -5.14
C ALA A 114 6.09 17.37 -4.57
N PHE A 115 5.38 16.53 -5.35
CA PHE A 115 5.07 15.16 -4.96
C PHE A 115 6.32 14.29 -4.84
N CYS A 116 7.28 14.42 -5.75
CA CYS A 116 8.56 13.71 -5.67
C CYS A 116 9.39 14.16 -4.45
N ILE A 117 9.47 15.47 -4.18
CA ILE A 117 10.17 16.02 -3.02
C ILE A 117 9.55 15.50 -1.72
N LEU A 118 8.22 15.53 -1.61
CA LEU A 118 7.52 15.02 -0.42
C LEU A 118 7.79 13.52 -0.23
N ALA A 119 7.65 12.71 -1.28
CA ALA A 119 7.93 11.28 -1.21
C ALA A 119 9.39 11.02 -0.80
N THR A 120 10.34 11.77 -1.36
CA THR A 120 11.77 11.61 -1.06
C THR A 120 12.11 12.01 0.37
N ALA A 121 11.53 13.10 0.88
CA ALA A 121 11.70 13.53 2.26
C ALA A 121 11.15 12.47 3.24
N LEU A 122 10.00 11.88 2.92
CA LEU A 122 9.42 10.80 3.73
C LEU A 122 10.24 9.51 3.64
N VAL A 123 10.80 9.15 2.48
CA VAL A 123 11.73 8.03 2.36
C VAL A 123 12.98 8.26 3.20
N ALA A 124 13.57 9.47 3.17
CA ALA A 124 14.73 9.80 3.99
C ALA A 124 14.42 9.70 5.49
N TYR A 125 13.25 10.20 5.90
CA TYR A 125 12.76 10.07 7.27
C TYR A 125 12.59 8.59 7.66
N SER A 126 11.88 7.79 6.85
CA SER A 126 11.69 6.36 7.11
C SER A 126 13.03 5.62 7.14
N ALA A 127 13.97 5.95 6.26
CA ALA A 127 15.28 5.29 6.22
C ALA A 127 16.05 5.55 7.51
N TYR A 128 15.96 6.78 8.06
CA TYR A 128 16.56 7.07 9.36
C TYR A 128 15.93 6.25 10.50
N VAL A 129 14.60 6.12 10.53
CA VAL A 129 13.87 5.45 11.61
C VAL A 129 13.91 3.93 11.50
N ASP A 130 13.60 3.39 10.32
CA ASP A 130 13.31 1.98 10.08
C ASP A 130 14.46 1.21 9.39
N VAL A 131 15.56 1.89 9.06
CA VAL A 131 16.74 1.24 8.45
C VAL A 131 18.00 1.53 9.26
N ILE A 132 18.35 2.80 9.46
CA ILE A 132 19.59 3.19 10.15
C ILE A 132 19.49 2.92 11.65
N ASN A 133 18.36 3.28 12.28
CA ASN A 133 18.12 3.07 13.71
C ASN A 133 17.24 1.84 13.99
N LEU A 134 17.21 0.88 13.07
CA LEU A 134 16.38 -0.31 13.18
C LEU A 134 16.73 -1.11 14.44
N ARG A 135 15.77 -1.25 15.36
CA ARG A 135 15.90 -2.02 16.61
C ARG A 135 14.83 -3.10 16.65
N LEU A 136 15.21 -4.28 16.18
CA LEU A 136 14.32 -5.44 16.09
C LEU A 136 14.22 -6.18 17.42
N GLU A 137 13.02 -6.23 17.98
CA GLU A 137 12.66 -7.04 19.16
C GLU A 137 11.59 -8.08 18.81
N PRO A 138 11.58 -9.27 19.44
CA PRO A 138 10.55 -10.26 19.21
C PRO A 138 9.16 -9.76 19.64
N ALA A 139 8.18 -9.90 18.75
CA ALA A 139 6.78 -9.59 19.00
C ALA A 139 5.92 -10.82 18.69
N ARG A 140 5.12 -11.24 19.68
CA ARG A 140 4.19 -12.37 19.58
C ARG A 140 2.76 -11.86 19.52
N PHE A 141 2.00 -12.38 18.57
CA PHE A 141 0.56 -12.18 18.50
C PHE A 141 -0.10 -13.50 18.13
N GLN A 142 -0.83 -14.10 19.07
CA GLN A 142 -1.45 -15.42 18.91
C GLN A 142 -0.38 -16.45 18.46
N ASP A 143 -0.59 -17.15 17.36
CA ASP A 143 0.36 -18.11 16.78
C ASP A 143 1.46 -17.48 15.91
N THR A 144 1.43 -16.16 15.69
CA THR A 144 2.46 -15.47 14.89
C THR A 144 3.62 -15.00 15.77
N LEU A 145 4.84 -15.18 15.25
CA LEU A 145 6.07 -14.65 15.80
C LEU A 145 6.78 -13.81 14.73
N ARG A 146 7.16 -12.59 15.08
CA ARG A 146 7.88 -11.70 14.17
C ARG A 146 8.84 -10.82 14.97
N TYR A 147 9.70 -10.09 14.28
CA TYR A 147 10.41 -8.98 14.93
C TYR A 147 9.69 -7.66 14.64
N SER A 148 9.52 -6.81 15.66
CA SER A 148 9.02 -5.42 15.58
C SER A 148 10.16 -4.42 15.69
N ASN A 149 10.05 -3.27 14.99
CA ASN A 149 10.94 -2.14 15.23
C ASN A 149 10.45 -1.35 16.45
N GLU A 150 11.26 -1.28 17.50
CA GLU A 150 10.94 -0.52 18.73
C GLU A 150 11.47 0.91 18.70
N PHE A 151 12.32 1.26 17.72
CA PHE A 151 12.79 2.63 17.58
C PHE A 151 11.70 3.52 16.98
N SER A 152 11.39 4.62 17.68
CA SER A 152 10.53 5.67 17.14
C SER A 152 11.08 7.04 17.49
N LEU A 153 11.16 7.91 16.48
CA LEU A 153 11.61 9.29 16.64
C LEU A 153 10.49 10.20 17.17
N LEU A 154 9.23 9.92 16.80
CA LEU A 154 8.07 10.72 17.17
C LEU A 154 6.93 9.81 17.62
N LYS A 155 6.27 10.18 18.73
CA LYS A 155 5.07 9.46 19.20
C LYS A 155 3.92 9.67 18.21
N GLY A 156 3.26 8.60 17.80
CA GLY A 156 2.10 8.65 16.91
C GLY A 156 2.12 7.54 15.86
N PRO A 157 1.19 7.59 14.87
CA PRO A 157 1.23 6.67 13.74
C PRO A 157 2.51 6.88 12.92
N PRO A 158 2.99 5.86 12.17
CA PRO A 158 4.14 6.03 11.30
C PRO A 158 3.87 7.13 10.28
N LEU A 159 4.55 8.26 10.43
CA LEU A 159 4.31 9.46 9.61
C LEU A 159 4.35 9.18 8.10
N PRO A 160 5.33 8.42 7.57
CA PRO A 160 5.46 8.22 6.12
C PRO A 160 4.27 7.48 5.50
N SER A 161 3.83 6.37 6.10
CA SER A 161 2.67 5.61 5.60
C SER A 161 1.38 6.37 5.82
N PHE A 162 1.20 7.03 6.98
CA PHE A 162 0.03 7.85 7.25
C PHE A 162 -0.12 8.99 6.24
N THR A 163 0.95 9.76 5.99
CA THR A 163 0.94 10.85 5.00
C THR A 163 0.66 10.32 3.60
N ALA A 164 1.26 9.20 3.20
CA ALA A 164 0.98 8.60 1.89
C ALA A 164 -0.51 8.23 1.74
N MET A 165 -1.12 7.63 2.77
CA MET A 165 -2.55 7.28 2.72
C MET A 165 -3.46 8.52 2.67
N ILE A 166 -3.14 9.60 3.41
CA ILE A 166 -3.89 10.86 3.31
C ILE A 166 -3.83 11.44 1.89
N VAL A 167 -2.66 11.41 1.26
CA VAL A 167 -2.51 11.84 -0.15
C VAL A 167 -3.34 10.96 -1.08
N LEU A 168 -3.27 9.64 -0.94
CA LEU A 168 -4.05 8.71 -1.77
C LEU A 168 -5.56 8.89 -1.58
N VAL A 169 -6.02 9.13 -0.35
CA VAL A 169 -7.42 9.45 -0.05
C VAL A 169 -7.84 10.75 -0.75
N GLY A 170 -7.07 11.83 -0.56
CA GLY A 170 -7.38 13.13 -1.16
C GLY A 170 -7.44 13.07 -2.70
N VAL A 171 -6.40 12.51 -3.33
CA VAL A 171 -6.38 12.31 -4.78
C VAL A 171 -7.48 11.35 -5.21
N GLY A 172 -7.71 10.27 -4.47
CA GLY A 172 -8.75 9.28 -4.73
C GLY A 172 -10.15 9.89 -4.77
N VAL A 173 -10.47 10.80 -3.84
CA VAL A 173 -11.75 11.56 -3.87
C VAL A 173 -11.85 12.40 -5.14
N MET A 174 -10.80 13.13 -5.50
CA MET A 174 -10.81 13.98 -6.70
C MET A 174 -10.98 13.16 -7.99
N VAL A 175 -10.29 12.02 -8.08
CA VAL A 175 -10.39 11.07 -9.20
C VAL A 175 -11.76 10.41 -9.23
N TRP A 176 -12.31 10.04 -8.07
CA TRP A 176 -13.67 9.50 -7.98
C TRP A 176 -14.68 10.52 -8.51
N VAL A 177 -14.62 11.76 -8.04
CA VAL A 177 -15.50 12.81 -8.54
C VAL A 177 -15.29 12.94 -10.05
N ARG A 178 -14.06 13.16 -10.53
CA ARG A 178 -13.75 13.50 -11.94
C ARG A 178 -14.03 12.36 -12.94
N ALA A 179 -13.69 11.13 -12.59
CA ALA A 179 -13.64 9.97 -13.49
C ALA A 179 -14.51 8.77 -13.02
N ARG A 180 -15.31 8.94 -11.95
CA ARG A 180 -16.20 7.90 -11.37
C ARG A 180 -15.45 6.62 -10.98
N TRP A 181 -14.22 6.79 -10.50
CA TRP A 181 -13.34 5.70 -10.08
C TRP A 181 -13.06 5.78 -8.56
N PRO A 182 -13.85 5.09 -7.70
CA PRO A 182 -13.75 5.20 -6.25
C PRO A 182 -12.63 4.36 -5.63
N TRP A 183 -12.05 3.42 -6.38
CA TRP A 183 -11.27 2.33 -5.79
C TRP A 183 -9.99 2.78 -5.11
N LEU A 184 -9.28 3.78 -5.65
CA LEU A 184 -8.08 4.33 -4.99
C LEU A 184 -8.40 4.92 -3.61
N PHE A 185 -9.52 5.66 -3.51
CA PHE A 185 -10.01 6.19 -2.24
C PHE A 185 -10.38 5.06 -1.28
N ALA A 186 -11.17 4.09 -1.75
CA ALA A 186 -11.66 2.99 -0.91
C ALA A 186 -10.51 2.15 -0.34
N GLY A 187 -9.51 1.81 -1.16
CA GLY A 187 -8.34 1.05 -0.70
C GLY A 187 -7.49 1.80 0.32
N ALA A 188 -7.20 3.08 0.08
CA ALA A 188 -6.42 3.89 1.02
C ALA A 188 -7.17 4.16 2.34
N LEU A 189 -8.48 4.39 2.26
CA LEU A 189 -9.33 4.54 3.45
C LEU A 189 -9.41 3.24 4.25
N ALA A 190 -9.50 2.08 3.58
CA ALA A 190 -9.47 0.78 4.25
C ALA A 190 -8.19 0.62 5.08
N VAL A 191 -7.01 0.96 4.53
CA VAL A 191 -5.75 0.93 5.30
C VAL A 191 -5.81 1.85 6.51
N LEU A 192 -6.27 3.10 6.37
CA LEU A 192 -6.35 4.02 7.52
C LEU A 192 -7.26 3.49 8.63
N ILE A 193 -8.43 2.95 8.28
CA ILE A 193 -9.38 2.41 9.26
C ILE A 193 -8.83 1.13 9.90
N LEU A 194 -8.35 0.19 9.09
CA LEU A 194 -7.94 -1.13 9.56
C LEU A 194 -6.60 -1.08 10.31
N ALA A 195 -5.64 -0.26 9.88
CA ALA A 195 -4.40 -0.04 10.63
C ALA A 195 -4.65 0.72 11.94
N GLY A 196 -5.57 1.70 11.93
CA GLY A 196 -5.96 2.43 13.14
C GLY A 196 -6.70 1.54 14.15
N ALA A 197 -7.62 0.69 13.70
CA ALA A 197 -8.33 -0.27 14.53
C ALA A 197 -7.45 -1.46 14.96
N GLY A 198 -6.47 -1.82 14.13
CA GLY A 198 -5.61 -2.99 14.24
C GLY A 198 -4.30 -2.77 14.98
N ALA A 199 -4.14 -1.71 15.77
CA ALA A 199 -2.88 -1.40 16.46
C ALA A 199 -2.32 -2.55 17.32
N ARG A 200 -3.17 -3.52 17.71
CA ARG A 200 -2.79 -4.74 18.43
C ARG A 200 -2.94 -6.03 17.63
N ALA A 201 -3.55 -6.00 16.45
CA ALA A 201 -3.87 -7.17 15.63
C ALA A 201 -3.35 -6.96 14.19
N ILE A 202 -2.10 -7.37 13.96
CA ILE A 202 -1.40 -7.20 12.67
C ILE A 202 -2.21 -7.72 11.48
N THR A 203 -2.94 -8.82 11.67
CA THR A 203 -3.83 -9.42 10.68
C THR A 203 -4.89 -8.45 10.17
N VAL A 204 -5.42 -7.59 11.04
CA VAL A 204 -6.41 -6.58 10.65
C VAL A 204 -5.75 -5.50 9.81
N ALA A 205 -4.57 -5.02 10.19
CA ALA A 205 -3.82 -4.05 9.40
C ALA A 205 -3.47 -4.61 8.00
N ASN A 206 -2.95 -5.84 7.93
CA ASN A 206 -2.58 -6.49 6.66
C ASN A 206 -3.78 -6.76 5.76
N LEU A 207 -4.97 -7.00 6.32
CA LEU A 207 -6.21 -7.07 5.51
C LEU A 207 -6.47 -5.76 4.76
N GLY A 208 -6.22 -4.61 5.39
CA GLY A 208 -6.27 -3.30 4.74
C GLY A 208 -5.31 -3.20 3.56
N GLU A 209 -4.11 -3.74 3.69
CA GLU A 209 -3.10 -3.75 2.64
C GLU A 209 -3.45 -4.68 1.46
N VAL A 210 -4.20 -5.75 1.71
CA VAL A 210 -4.79 -6.58 0.63
C VAL A 210 -5.80 -5.76 -0.17
N PHE A 211 -6.70 -5.03 0.51
CA PHE A 211 -7.63 -4.12 -0.16
C PHE A 211 -6.92 -3.01 -0.94
N LEU A 212 -5.88 -2.40 -0.36
CA LEU A 212 -5.06 -1.42 -1.04
C LEU A 212 -4.39 -2.01 -2.28
N SER A 213 -3.83 -3.22 -2.19
CA SER A 213 -3.18 -3.90 -3.32
C SER A 213 -4.15 -4.10 -4.48
N ALA A 214 -5.38 -4.55 -4.19
CA ALA A 214 -6.43 -4.70 -5.20
C ALA A 214 -6.80 -3.34 -5.84
N ALA A 215 -6.95 -2.31 -5.02
CA ALA A 215 -7.23 -0.95 -5.48
C ALA A 215 -6.11 -0.37 -6.35
N LEU A 216 -4.84 -0.62 -5.99
CA LEU A 216 -3.67 -0.17 -6.76
C LEU A 216 -3.62 -0.85 -8.13
N VAL A 217 -3.80 -2.17 -8.20
CA VAL A 217 -3.82 -2.89 -9.48
C VAL A 217 -4.99 -2.45 -10.34
N ALA A 218 -6.20 -2.37 -9.77
CA ALA A 218 -7.37 -1.92 -10.52
C ALA A 218 -7.19 -0.49 -11.04
N THR A 219 -6.61 0.40 -10.22
CA THR A 219 -6.33 1.79 -10.62
C THR A 219 -5.25 1.86 -11.69
N LEU A 220 -4.18 1.09 -11.57
CA LEU A 220 -3.13 0.98 -12.59
C LEU A 220 -3.73 0.59 -13.95
N ILE A 221 -4.58 -0.44 -13.98
CA ILE A 221 -5.26 -0.87 -15.21
C ILE A 221 -6.18 0.25 -15.75
N ALA A 222 -6.94 0.89 -14.86
CA ALA A 222 -7.88 1.94 -15.24
C ALA A 222 -7.20 3.22 -15.76
N MET A 223 -5.95 3.49 -15.37
CA MET A 223 -5.15 4.65 -15.80
C MET A 223 -4.88 4.67 -17.31
N ASP A 224 -4.87 3.51 -17.97
CA ASP A 224 -4.56 3.39 -19.40
C ASP A 224 -5.83 3.23 -20.27
N GLY A 225 -7.03 3.33 -19.68
CA GLY A 225 -8.29 3.29 -20.41
C GLY A 225 -9.43 4.04 -19.74
N ARG A 226 -10.06 3.41 -18.74
CA ARG A 226 -11.33 3.87 -18.14
C ARG A 226 -11.25 5.29 -17.54
N ILE A 227 -10.18 5.60 -16.81
CA ILE A 227 -10.03 6.90 -16.13
C ILE A 227 -9.91 8.06 -17.15
N PRO A 228 -8.98 8.02 -18.13
CA PRO A 228 -8.90 9.05 -19.16
C PRO A 228 -10.20 9.19 -19.98
N GLN A 229 -10.83 8.08 -20.35
CA GLN A 229 -12.06 8.08 -21.14
C GLN A 229 -13.21 8.76 -20.38
N ALA A 230 -13.43 8.39 -19.11
CA ALA A 230 -14.45 9.00 -18.27
C ALA A 230 -14.17 10.50 -18.04
N ALA A 231 -12.89 10.87 -17.87
CA ALA A 231 -12.51 12.27 -17.73
C ALA A 231 -12.82 13.07 -19.01
N ARG A 232 -12.52 12.53 -20.20
CA ARG A 232 -12.84 13.20 -21.47
C ARG A 232 -14.34 13.35 -21.69
N ALA A 233 -15.12 12.29 -21.48
CA ALA A 233 -16.57 12.31 -21.66
C ALA A 233 -17.22 13.42 -20.80
N ARG A 234 -16.80 13.55 -19.54
CA ARG A 234 -17.35 14.58 -18.66
C ARG A 234 -16.93 16.00 -19.03
N ALA A 235 -15.75 16.19 -19.61
CA ALA A 235 -15.32 17.49 -20.12
C ALA A 235 -16.21 17.93 -21.30
N LEU A 236 -16.51 17.02 -22.22
CA LEU A 236 -17.40 17.27 -23.35
C LEU A 236 -18.83 17.61 -22.89
N GLN A 237 -19.37 16.85 -21.92
CA GLN A 237 -20.69 17.14 -21.34
C GLN A 237 -20.77 18.54 -20.72
N ARG A 238 -19.72 18.97 -20.00
CA ARG A 238 -19.67 20.32 -19.42
C ARG A 238 -19.59 21.41 -20.48
N ALA A 239 -18.84 21.19 -21.55
CA ALA A 239 -18.75 22.12 -22.66
C ALA A 239 -20.09 22.26 -23.39
N SER A 240 -20.80 21.14 -23.63
CA SER A 240 -22.13 21.20 -24.25
C SER A 240 -23.15 21.90 -23.37
N THR A 241 -23.18 21.63 -22.06
CA THR A 241 -24.12 22.32 -21.14
C THR A 241 -23.85 23.81 -21.03
N ALA A 242 -22.58 24.22 -21.12
CA ALA A 242 -22.21 25.65 -21.09
C ALA A 242 -22.52 26.37 -22.41
N ALA A 243 -22.55 25.66 -23.55
CA ALA A 243 -22.95 26.23 -24.83
C ALA A 243 -24.48 26.38 -24.97
N THR A 244 -25.26 25.64 -24.17
CA THR A 244 -26.72 25.66 -24.18
C THR A 244 -27.34 26.53 -23.07
N ALA A 245 -26.52 27.09 -22.17
CA ALA A 245 -26.93 27.96 -21.08
C ALA A 245 -26.63 29.43 -21.43
#